data_AF-A0A7W8A5Z6-F1
#
_entry.id   AF-A0A7W8A5Z6-F1
#
_cell.length_a   1.000
_cell.length_b   1.000
_cell.length_c   1.000
_cell.angle_alpha   90.00
_cell.angle_beta   90.00
_cell.angle_gamma   90.00
#
_symmetry.space_group_name_H-M   'P 1'
#
loop_
_entity.id
_entity.type
_entity.pdbx_description
1 polymer ?
#
loop_
_entity_poly.entity_id
_entity_poly.type
_entity_poly.pdbx_seq_one_letter_code
_entity_poly.pdbx_strand_id
1 'polypeptide(L)'
;MCAKYATNTRCRSRRAYLFTDPTAPAVAGPLAPHTGEVTAHGAETFALFDFVDAPDKSAGQRALAERVVGYWARLVRTGDPNGGGGPRWPRLDGTDRALEPAQGRRGRTT
;
A
#
# COMPACT_ATOMS: atom_id res chain seq x y z
N MET A 1 -9.75 -5.76 19.35
CA MET A 1 -10.20 -5.75 20.76
C MET A 1 -9.07 -5.21 21.64
N CYS A 2 -9.31 -4.17 22.43
CA CYS A 2 -8.44 -3.79 23.55
C CYS A 2 -8.69 -4.77 24.71
N ALA A 3 -7.64 -5.22 25.41
CA ALA A 3 -7.77 -6.18 26.50
C ALA A 3 -8.72 -5.67 27.60
N LYS A 4 -9.54 -6.58 28.13
CA LYS A 4 -10.77 -6.33 28.90
C LYS A 4 -10.62 -5.57 30.25
N TYR A 5 -9.42 -5.25 30.73
CA TYR A 5 -9.23 -4.76 32.12
C TYR A 5 -8.06 -3.78 32.34
N ALA A 6 -7.79 -2.83 31.45
CA ALA A 6 -6.85 -1.76 31.75
C ALA A 6 -7.49 -0.40 31.50
N THR A 7 -7.87 0.25 32.60
CA THR A 7 -8.13 1.68 32.65
C THR A 7 -6.88 2.40 32.18
N ASN A 8 -6.99 3.11 31.05
CA ASN A 8 -6.00 4.04 30.50
C ASN A 8 -4.89 3.49 29.56
N THR A 9 -5.24 2.57 28.64
CA THR A 9 -4.45 2.41 27.41
C THR A 9 -5.30 2.76 26.20
N ARG A 10 -5.12 3.95 25.61
CA ARG A 10 -5.74 4.27 24.31
C ARG A 10 -5.31 3.19 23.31
N CYS A 11 -6.28 2.40 22.82
CA CYS A 11 -6.09 1.55 21.66
C CYS A 11 -5.59 2.42 20.49
N ARG A 12 -4.28 2.41 20.24
CA ARG A 12 -3.69 3.16 19.12
C ARG A 12 -4.34 2.67 17.84
N SER A 13 -4.84 3.58 17.00
CA SER A 13 -5.38 3.18 15.70
C SER A 13 -4.24 2.61 14.86
N ARG A 14 -4.37 1.34 14.48
CA ARG A 14 -3.44 0.67 13.58
C ARG A 14 -4.00 0.73 12.15
N ARG A 15 -3.10 0.73 11.18
CA ARG A 15 -3.40 0.73 9.75
C ARG A 15 -2.48 -0.30 9.11
N ALA A 16 -2.99 -1.09 8.18
CA ALA A 16 -2.19 -2.02 7.38
C ALA A 16 -2.63 -1.94 5.92
N TYR A 17 -1.68 -2.11 5.01
CA TYR A 17 -1.94 -2.25 3.58
C TYR A 17 -1.13 -3.41 3.01
N LEU A 18 -1.61 -3.97 1.90
CA LEU A 18 -0.91 -4.95 1.09
C LEU A 18 -0.60 -4.31 -0.26
N PHE A 19 0.68 -4.28 -0.63
CA PHE A 19 1.12 -3.86 -1.96
C PHE A 19 1.08 -5.06 -2.90
N THR A 20 0.38 -4.93 -4.03
CA THR A 20 0.03 -6.06 -4.91
C THR A 20 0.28 -5.78 -6.38
N ASP A 21 1.13 -4.80 -6.70
CA ASP A 21 1.55 -4.58 -8.09
C ASP A 21 2.60 -5.63 -8.48
N PRO A 22 2.29 -6.59 -9.37
CA PRO A 22 3.22 -7.63 -9.76
C PRO A 22 4.18 -7.17 -10.87
N THR A 23 3.97 -5.96 -11.40
CA THR A 23 4.79 -5.35 -12.46
C THR A 23 5.83 -4.37 -11.91
N ALA A 24 5.81 -4.13 -10.59
CA ALA A 24 6.78 -3.27 -9.92
C ALA A 24 8.20 -3.86 -10.01
N PRO A 25 9.25 -3.03 -10.15
CA PRO A 25 10.63 -3.52 -10.16
C PRO A 25 10.98 -4.25 -8.85
N ALA A 26 11.89 -5.23 -8.95
CA ALA A 26 12.43 -5.91 -7.79
C ALA A 26 13.72 -5.22 -7.31
N VAL A 27 13.83 -5.01 -6.00
CA VAL A 27 14.98 -4.32 -5.38
C VAL A 27 16.30 -5.07 -5.61
N ALA A 28 16.24 -6.41 -5.68
CA ALA A 28 17.41 -7.26 -5.90
C ALA A 28 17.83 -7.39 -7.38
N GLY A 29 17.23 -6.59 -8.28
CA GLY A 29 17.43 -6.70 -9.73
C GLY A 29 16.38 -7.59 -10.42
N PRO A 30 16.47 -7.76 -11.75
CA PRO A 30 15.48 -8.50 -12.53
C PRO A 30 15.27 -9.93 -12.01
N LEU A 31 14.01 -10.34 -11.90
CA LEU A 31 13.66 -11.70 -11.52
C LEU A 31 13.96 -12.68 -12.67
N ALA A 32 14.14 -13.95 -12.32
CA ALA A 32 14.38 -14.98 -13.32
C ALA A 32 13.19 -15.08 -14.29
N PRO A 33 13.40 -15.27 -15.60
CA PRO A 33 12.30 -15.20 -16.58
C PRO A 33 11.10 -16.12 -16.31
N HIS A 34 11.32 -17.24 -15.60
CA HIS A 34 10.29 -18.22 -15.27
C HIS A 34 9.44 -17.88 -14.04
N THR A 35 9.74 -16.83 -13.28
CA THR A 35 8.91 -16.45 -12.11
C THR A 35 7.60 -15.78 -12.49
N GLY A 36 7.47 -15.27 -13.72
CA GLY A 36 6.31 -14.49 -14.15
C GLY A 36 6.19 -13.15 -13.40
N GLU A 37 5.03 -12.52 -13.51
CA GLU A 37 4.71 -11.27 -12.80
C GLU A 37 4.36 -11.57 -11.34
N VAL A 38 5.23 -11.16 -10.42
CA VAL A 38 5.06 -11.34 -8.98
C VAL A 38 5.47 -10.06 -8.24
N THR A 39 4.77 -9.75 -7.14
CA THR A 39 5.19 -8.64 -6.27
C THR A 39 6.38 -9.09 -5.43
N ALA A 40 7.58 -8.65 -5.81
CA ALA A 40 8.81 -8.95 -5.08
C ALA A 40 8.85 -8.28 -3.70
N HIS A 41 9.63 -8.85 -2.79
CA HIS A 41 9.90 -8.22 -1.49
C HIS A 41 10.55 -6.83 -1.69
N GLY A 42 10.01 -5.82 -1.00
CA GLY A 42 10.47 -4.44 -1.08
C GLY A 42 10.02 -3.68 -2.33
N ALA A 43 9.21 -4.29 -3.22
CA ALA A 43 8.77 -3.64 -4.46
C ALA A 43 7.95 -2.35 -4.21
N GLU A 44 7.33 -2.20 -3.04
CA GLU A 44 6.58 -1.00 -2.66
C GLU A 44 7.48 0.24 -2.54
N THR A 45 8.78 0.07 -2.33
CA THR A 45 9.72 1.19 -2.21
C THR A 45 9.78 2.00 -3.49
N PHE A 46 9.63 1.38 -4.66
CA PHE A 46 9.56 2.08 -5.95
C PHE A 46 8.29 2.93 -6.10
N ALA A 47 7.21 2.63 -5.36
CA ALA A 47 6.03 3.47 -5.32
C ALA A 47 6.15 4.62 -4.30
N LEU A 48 7.08 4.53 -3.35
CA LEU A 48 7.31 5.52 -2.29
C LEU A 48 8.41 6.53 -2.63
N PHE A 49 9.41 6.10 -3.41
CA PHE A 49 10.60 6.88 -3.69
C PHE A 49 10.94 6.85 -5.19
N ASP A 50 11.58 7.92 -5.64
CA ASP A 50 12.19 7.99 -6.96
C ASP A 50 13.68 7.65 -6.83
N PHE A 51 14.03 6.45 -7.28
CA PHE A 51 15.43 6.01 -7.34
C PHE A 51 16.04 6.45 -8.66
N VAL A 52 17.29 6.95 -8.61
CA VAL A 52 18.01 7.50 -9.77
C VAL A 52 18.12 6.48 -10.91
N ASP A 53 18.36 5.21 -10.58
CA ASP A 53 18.57 4.14 -11.56
C ASP A 53 17.34 3.23 -11.74
N ALA A 54 16.16 3.65 -11.26
CA ALA A 54 14.94 2.88 -11.47
C ALA A 54 14.41 3.06 -12.90
N PRO A 55 13.78 2.01 -13.47
CA PRO A 55 13.00 2.15 -14.68
C PRO A 55 11.89 3.19 -14.53
N ASP A 56 11.52 3.82 -15.64
CA ASP A 56 10.39 4.74 -15.69
C ASP A 56 9.09 4.03 -15.30
N LYS A 57 8.30 4.72 -14.46
CA LYS A 57 6.99 4.24 -14.03
C LYS A 57 5.97 4.35 -15.18
N SER A 58 5.26 3.27 -15.46
CA SER A 58 4.07 3.31 -16.32
C SER A 58 3.02 4.28 -15.76
N ALA A 59 2.04 4.67 -16.58
CA ALA A 59 0.96 5.55 -16.11
C ALA A 59 0.17 4.95 -14.92
N GLY A 60 -0.04 3.63 -14.92
CA GLY A 60 -0.68 2.92 -13.81
C GLY A 60 0.17 2.94 -12.54
N GLN A 61 1.48 2.71 -12.67
CA GLN A 61 2.43 2.76 -11.56
C GLN A 61 2.56 4.17 -10.98
N ARG A 62 2.56 5.22 -11.81
CA ARG A 62 2.54 6.62 -11.34
C ARG A 62 1.28 6.92 -10.54
N ALA A 63 0.11 6.55 -11.05
CA ALA A 63 -1.15 6.75 -10.33
C ALA A 63 -1.22 5.96 -9.01
N LEU A 64 -0.63 4.75 -8.97
CA LEU A 64 -0.49 3.97 -7.74
C LEU A 64 0.48 4.63 -6.75
N ALA A 65 1.65 5.10 -7.22
CA ALA A 65 2.65 5.79 -6.42
C ALA A 65 2.07 7.07 -5.79
N GLU A 66 1.43 7.93 -6.59
CA GLU A 66 0.74 9.14 -6.11
C GLU A 66 -0.27 8.82 -5.00
N ARG A 67 -1.01 7.72 -5.15
CA ARG A 67 -1.97 7.27 -4.16
C ARG A 67 -1.30 6.80 -2.86
N VAL A 68 -0.28 5.96 -2.96
CA VAL A 68 0.46 5.44 -1.80
C VAL A 68 1.14 6.57 -1.04
N VAL A 69 1.88 7.44 -1.73
CA VAL A 69 2.52 8.63 -1.15
C VAL A 69 1.48 9.55 -0.52
N GLY A 70 0.35 9.78 -1.19
CA GLY A 70 -0.74 10.57 -0.65
C GLY A 70 -1.29 10.03 0.67
N TYR A 71 -1.48 8.71 0.79
CA TYR A 71 -1.91 8.11 2.05
C TYR A 71 -0.87 8.31 3.17
N TRP A 72 0.40 8.06 2.88
CA TRP A 72 1.48 8.22 3.85
C TRP A 72 1.62 9.68 4.31
N ALA A 73 1.59 10.64 3.39
CA ALA A 73 1.67 12.07 3.72
C ALA A 73 0.51 12.51 4.63
N ARG A 74 -0.73 12.05 4.35
CA ARG A 74 -1.89 12.37 5.19
C ARG A 74 -1.79 11.70 6.56
N LEU A 75 -1.38 10.43 6.60
CA LEU A 75 -1.17 9.70 7.85
C LEU A 75 -0.17 10.41 8.75
N VAL A 76 0.98 10.83 8.21
CA VAL A 76 2.01 11.55 8.98
C VAL A 76 1.49 12.91 9.45
N ARG A 77 0.74 13.62 8.61
CA ARG A 77 0.23 14.96 8.93
C ARG A 77 -0.87 14.98 9.99
N THR A 78 -1.83 14.06 9.94
CA THR A 78 -3.06 14.13 10.77
C THR A 78 -3.39 12.85 11.53
N GLY A 79 -2.69 11.76 11.28
CA GLY A 79 -3.04 10.42 11.77
C GLY A 79 -4.20 9.76 11.01
N ASP A 80 -4.83 10.44 10.04
CA ASP A 80 -5.85 9.86 9.16
C ASP A 80 -5.36 9.85 7.70
N PRO A 81 -5.10 8.67 7.11
CA PRO A 81 -4.66 8.56 5.72
C PRO A 81 -5.77 8.90 4.71
N ASN A 82 -7.05 8.95 5.13
CA ASN A 82 -8.18 9.04 4.21
C ASN A 82 -8.35 10.44 3.56
N GLY A 83 -9.04 10.48 2.42
CA GLY A 83 -9.19 11.67 1.57
C GLY A 83 -8.47 11.53 0.22
N GLY A 84 -8.57 12.55 -0.64
CA GLY A 84 -7.86 12.58 -1.93
C GLY A 84 -8.39 11.62 -3.00
N GLY A 85 -9.66 11.21 -2.91
CA GLY A 85 -10.35 10.43 -3.96
C GLY A 85 -9.97 8.93 -4.06
N GLY A 86 -9.02 8.46 -3.25
CA GLY A 86 -8.66 7.04 -3.19
C GLY A 86 -9.62 6.18 -2.35
N PRO A 87 -9.52 4.84 -2.42
CA PRO A 87 -10.23 3.94 -1.53
C PRO A 87 -10.04 4.29 -0.05
N ARG A 88 -11.02 3.93 0.79
CA ARG A 88 -10.86 4.14 2.22
C ARG A 88 -9.82 3.17 2.77
N TRP A 89 -8.83 3.67 3.49
CA TRP A 89 -7.92 2.86 4.31
C TRP A 89 -8.60 2.62 5.66
N PRO A 90 -9.09 1.39 5.95
CA PRO A 90 -9.79 1.10 7.20
C PRO A 90 -8.85 1.13 8.40
N ARG A 91 -9.42 1.19 9.61
CA ARG A 91 -8.65 0.93 10.84
C ARG A 91 -8.51 -0.57 10.97
N LEU A 92 -7.35 -1.00 11.46
CA LEU A 92 -7.12 -2.38 11.86
C LEU A 92 -7.69 -2.56 13.28
N ASP A 93 -8.80 -3.29 13.39
CA ASP A 93 -9.48 -3.80 14.58
C ASP A 93 -9.28 -5.32 14.86
N GLY A 94 -10.34 -6.13 14.92
CA GLY A 94 -10.29 -7.55 15.26
C GLY A 94 -10.93 -8.45 14.19
N THR A 95 -11.41 -7.86 13.10
CA THR A 95 -12.12 -8.51 11.98
C THR A 95 -11.45 -8.17 10.63
N ASP A 96 -10.14 -8.00 10.70
CA ASP A 96 -9.38 -7.06 9.89
C ASP A 96 -9.27 -7.33 8.39
N ARG A 97 -9.32 -6.23 7.62
CA ARG A 97 -8.91 -6.18 6.21
C ARG A 97 -7.83 -5.12 6.03
N ALA A 98 -6.69 -5.53 5.46
CA ALA A 98 -5.68 -4.58 4.99
C ALA A 98 -6.21 -3.84 3.75
N LEU A 99 -5.79 -2.59 3.55
CA LEU A 99 -6.03 -1.88 2.31
C LEU A 99 -5.20 -2.52 1.18
N GLU A 100 -5.79 -2.77 0.02
CA GLU A 100 -5.04 -2.96 -1.23
C GLU A 100 -5.11 -1.69 -2.08
N PRO A 101 -4.05 -0.87 -2.16
CA PRO A 101 -4.11 0.46 -2.80
C PRO A 101 -4.46 0.40 -4.30
N ALA A 102 -4.05 -0.68 -4.97
CA ALA A 102 -4.27 -0.92 -6.39
C ALA A 102 -5.71 -1.36 -6.74
N GLN A 103 -6.56 -1.75 -5.78
CA GLN A 103 -7.88 -2.33 -6.05
C GLN A 103 -8.97 -1.35 -6.56
N GLY A 104 -8.60 -0.15 -7.02
CA GLY A 104 -9.54 0.85 -7.52
C GLY A 104 -10.33 0.47 -8.78
N ARG A 105 -9.94 -0.57 -9.52
CA ARG A 105 -10.65 -1.05 -10.74
C ARG A 105 -10.44 -2.55 -11.00
N ARG A 106 -10.77 -3.45 -10.06
CA ARG A 106 -10.99 -4.86 -10.47
C ARG A 106 -12.33 -4.93 -11.19
N GLY A 107 -12.30 -4.69 -12.51
CA GLY A 107 -13.38 -5.10 -13.40
C GLY A 107 -13.66 -6.57 -13.17
N ARG A 108 -14.90 -6.87 -12.81
CA ARG A 108 -15.40 -8.23 -12.61
C ARG A 108 -15.60 -8.82 -13.99
N THR A 109 -14.64 -9.57 -14.50
CA THR A 109 -14.88 -10.46 -15.64
C THR A 109 -15.53 -11.72 -15.11
N THR A 110 -16.82 -11.82 -15.39
CA THR A 110 -17.63 -13.05 -15.47
C THR A 110 -17.01 -14.06 -16.40
#